data_AF-A0A5K1BSZ3-F1
#
_entry.id   AF-A0A5K1BSZ3-F1
#
_cell.length_a   1.000
_cell.length_b   1.000
_cell.length_c   1.000
_cell.angle_alpha   90.00
_cell.angle_beta   90.00
_cell.angle_gamma   90.00
#
_symmetry.space_group_name_H-M   'P 1'
#
loop_
_entity.id
_entity.type
_entity.pdbx_description
1 polymer ?
#
loop_
_entity_poly.entity_id
_entity_poly.type
_entity_poly.pdbx_seq_one_letter_code
_entity_poly.pdbx_strand_id
1 'polypeptide(L)'
;VIHTSVWAGQKRLGQLAKWKTAEEVAALVRSLPVEEQPKQIIVTRKGMLDPLEVHLLDFPNIVIKGSELQLPFQACLKIEKFGDLILKATEPQMVLFNIYDDWLKTISSYTAFSRLILILRALHVNNEKAKMLLKPDKTIVTKPHHIWPSLTDDQWMK
;
A
#
# COMPACT_ATOMS: atom_id res chain seq x y z
N VAL A 1 -10.49 -0.66 0.88
CA VAL A 1 -11.14 -0.06 -0.32
C VAL A 1 -12.21 0.90 0.14
N ILE A 2 -12.23 2.13 -0.38
CA ILE A 2 -13.30 3.10 -0.10
C ILE A 2 -14.24 3.14 -1.30
N HIS A 3 -15.46 2.65 -1.12
CA HIS A 3 -16.46 2.57 -2.19
C HIS A 3 -17.09 3.95 -2.48
N THR A 4 -17.63 4.12 -3.68
CA THR A 4 -18.21 5.38 -4.16
C THR A 4 -19.40 5.86 -3.32
N SER A 5 -20.10 4.94 -2.64
CA SER A 5 -21.19 5.26 -1.71
C SER A 5 -20.78 6.20 -0.57
N VAL A 6 -19.52 6.18 -0.15
CA VAL A 6 -18.98 7.07 0.91
C VAL A 6 -19.01 8.54 0.48
N TRP A 7 -18.99 8.80 -0.83
CA TRP A 7 -18.96 10.15 -1.40
C TRP A 7 -20.36 10.67 -1.76
N ALA A 8 -21.39 9.83 -1.69
CA ALA A 8 -22.74 10.18 -2.09
C ALA A 8 -23.31 11.33 -1.23
N GLY A 9 -23.81 12.38 -1.89
CA GLY A 9 -24.38 13.56 -1.21
C GLY A 9 -23.36 14.48 -0.56
N GLN A 10 -22.06 14.22 -0.67
CA GLN A 10 -21.01 15.00 -0.02
C GLN A 10 -20.46 16.11 -0.92
N LYS A 11 -20.03 17.22 -0.30
CA LYS A 11 -19.33 18.33 -0.96
C LYS A 11 -17.87 18.37 -0.51
N ARG A 12 -17.01 19.06 -1.27
CA ARG A 12 -15.57 19.22 -0.97
C ARG A 12 -14.84 17.87 -0.80
N LEU A 13 -15.05 16.96 -1.75
CA LEU A 13 -14.53 15.59 -1.70
C LEU A 13 -13.01 15.49 -1.47
N GLY A 14 -12.22 16.45 -1.96
CA GLY A 14 -10.77 16.45 -1.75
C GLY A 14 -10.36 16.66 -0.28
N GLN A 15 -11.12 17.45 0.48
CA GLN A 15 -10.92 17.59 1.92
C GLN A 15 -11.47 16.35 2.62
N LEU A 16 -12.70 15.96 2.29
CA LEU A 16 -13.36 14.79 2.89
C LEU A 16 -12.52 13.52 2.77
N ALA A 17 -11.87 13.29 1.62
CA ALA A 17 -11.03 12.11 1.39
C ALA A 17 -9.87 12.00 2.41
N LYS A 18 -9.29 13.12 2.83
CA LYS A 18 -8.21 13.13 3.84
C LYS A 18 -8.72 12.74 5.21
N TRP A 19 -9.85 13.34 5.61
CA TRP A 19 -10.50 13.05 6.89
C TRP A 19 -11.01 11.60 6.94
N LYS A 20 -11.64 11.13 5.86
CA LYS A 20 -12.07 9.73 5.76
C LYS A 20 -10.90 8.76 5.80
N THR A 21 -9.78 9.10 5.16
CA THR A 21 -8.55 8.28 5.24
C THR A 21 -8.04 8.21 6.68
N ALA A 22 -8.01 9.33 7.41
CA ALA A 22 -7.57 9.36 8.80
C ALA A 22 -8.51 8.58 9.73
N GLU A 23 -9.83 8.70 9.52
CA GLU A 23 -10.84 7.92 10.24
C GLU A 23 -10.63 6.42 10.09
N GLU A 24 -10.43 5.93 8.87
CA GLU A 24 -10.21 4.51 8.60
C GLU A 24 -8.86 4.00 9.16
N VAL A 25 -7.83 4.84 9.17
CA VAL A 25 -6.54 4.52 9.82
C VAL A 25 -6.74 4.39 11.33
N ALA A 26 -7.46 5.32 11.97
CA ALA A 26 -7.75 5.24 13.40
C ALA A 26 -8.62 4.03 13.75
N ALA A 27 -9.61 3.70 12.90
CA ALA A 27 -10.41 2.49 13.06
C ALA A 27 -9.54 1.22 12.97
N LEU A 28 -8.60 1.16 12.02
CA LEU A 28 -7.64 0.06 11.92
C LEU A 28 -6.77 -0.06 13.17
N VAL A 29 -6.16 1.04 13.64
CA VAL A 29 -5.35 1.05 14.86
C VAL A 29 -6.17 0.56 16.06
N ARG A 30 -7.42 1.02 16.19
CA ARG A 30 -8.33 0.61 17.27
C ARG A 30 -8.73 -0.87 17.20
N SER A 31 -8.72 -1.46 16.01
CA SER A 31 -9.05 -2.89 15.81
C SER A 31 -7.91 -3.85 16.17
N LEU A 32 -6.67 -3.32 16.30
CA LEU A 32 -5.49 -4.12 16.63
C LEU A 32 -5.31 -4.27 18.15
N PRO A 33 -4.81 -5.44 18.62
CA PRO A 33 -4.28 -5.59 19.98
C PRO A 33 -3.20 -4.54 20.28
N VAL A 34 -3.07 -4.14 21.55
CA VAL A 34 -2.14 -3.07 21.96
C VAL A 34 -0.69 -3.38 21.60
N GLU A 35 -0.34 -4.67 21.58
CA GLU A 35 0.99 -5.19 21.22
C GLU A 35 1.32 -5.00 19.74
N GLU A 36 0.30 -4.95 18.88
CA GLU A 36 0.44 -4.79 17.43
C GLU A 36 0.26 -3.34 16.96
N GLN A 37 -0.16 -2.44 17.86
CA GLN A 37 -0.36 -1.03 17.51
C GLN A 37 0.98 -0.34 17.15
N PRO A 38 1.00 0.44 16.05
CA PRO A 38 2.23 1.05 15.56
C PRO A 38 2.72 2.12 16.52
N LYS A 39 4.02 2.20 16.77
CA LYS A 39 4.63 3.33 17.51
C LYS A 39 4.81 4.58 16.66
N GLN A 40 4.88 4.41 15.33
CA GLN A 40 5.06 5.51 14.40
C GLN A 40 4.20 5.30 13.14
N ILE A 41 3.56 6.37 12.67
CA ILE A 41 2.86 6.40 11.39
C ILE A 41 3.54 7.44 10.51
N ILE A 42 4.07 7.00 9.36
CA ILE A 42 4.75 7.86 8.40
C ILE A 42 3.81 8.14 7.23
N VAL A 43 3.53 9.42 6.95
CA VAL A 43 2.71 9.84 5.81
C VAL A 43 3.55 10.38 4.66
N THR A 44 3.16 10.05 3.44
CA THR A 44 3.83 10.52 2.21
C THR A 44 3.33 11.88 1.73
N ARG A 45 2.18 12.36 2.24
CA ARG A 45 1.59 13.65 1.86
C ARG A 45 1.37 14.49 3.11
N LYS A 46 1.96 15.69 3.15
CA LYS A 46 1.88 16.61 4.30
C LYS A 46 0.44 16.94 4.71
N GLY A 47 -0.49 17.00 3.76
CA GLY A 47 -1.90 17.24 4.05
C GLY A 47 -2.63 16.12 4.80
N MET A 48 -1.96 15.01 5.15
CA MET A 48 -2.49 13.95 6.02
C MET A 48 -2.08 14.11 7.49
N LEU A 49 -1.16 15.02 7.82
CA LEU A 49 -0.68 15.22 9.19
C LEU A 49 -1.83 15.65 10.11
N ASP A 50 -2.44 16.80 9.85
CA ASP A 50 -3.51 17.34 10.72
C ASP A 50 -4.70 16.37 10.89
N PRO A 51 -5.26 15.75 9.82
CA PRO A 51 -6.35 14.80 9.98
C PRO A 51 -5.99 13.59 10.85
N LEU A 52 -4.77 13.05 10.71
CA LEU A 52 -4.33 11.92 11.54
C LEU A 52 -4.07 12.33 12.98
N GLU A 53 -3.50 13.51 13.22
CA GLU A 53 -3.31 14.03 14.58
C GLU A 53 -4.64 14.15 15.32
N VAL A 54 -5.69 14.63 14.64
CA VAL A 54 -7.03 14.74 15.22
C VAL A 54 -7.67 13.36 15.46
N HIS A 55 -7.59 12.45 14.50
CA HIS A 55 -8.24 11.13 14.64
C HIS A 55 -7.50 10.16 15.57
N LEU A 56 -6.23 10.41 15.88
CA LEU A 56 -5.39 9.56 16.74
C LEU A 56 -5.14 10.16 18.13
N LEU A 57 -5.92 11.15 18.57
CA LEU A 57 -5.84 11.72 19.93
C LEU A 57 -5.99 10.67 21.03
N ASP A 58 -6.77 9.60 20.79
CA ASP A 58 -6.93 8.46 21.70
C ASP A 58 -5.65 7.60 21.83
N PHE A 59 -4.66 7.81 20.96
CA PHE A 59 -3.44 7.01 20.87
C PHE A 59 -2.17 7.88 21.07
N PRO A 60 -1.95 8.42 22.28
CA PRO A 60 -0.89 9.41 22.55
C PRO A 60 0.54 8.86 22.36
N ASN A 61 0.69 7.54 22.28
CA ASN A 61 1.99 6.88 22.08
C ASN A 61 2.37 6.73 20.60
N ILE A 62 1.51 7.14 19.66
CA ILE A 62 1.76 7.02 18.23
C ILE A 62 2.33 8.34 17.71
N VAL A 63 3.57 8.29 17.21
CA VAL A 63 4.21 9.46 16.60
C VAL A 63 3.85 9.54 15.11
N ILE A 64 3.25 10.64 14.70
CA ILE A 64 2.93 10.91 13.29
C ILE A 64 4.10 11.69 12.66
N LYS A 65 4.61 11.22 11.52
CA LYS A 65 5.75 11.84 10.83
C LYS A 65 5.46 12.04 9.35
N GLY A 66 5.88 13.19 8.82
CA GLY A 66 5.92 13.41 7.37
C GLY A 66 7.18 12.80 6.75
N SER A 67 7.04 12.17 5.58
CA SER A 67 8.18 11.79 4.75
C SER A 67 8.49 12.90 3.75
N GLU A 68 9.76 13.27 3.65
CA GLU A 68 10.27 14.10 2.54
C GLU A 68 10.56 13.26 1.27
N LEU A 69 10.56 11.92 1.41
CA LEU A 69 10.77 11.02 0.28
C LEU A 69 9.47 10.83 -0.50
N GLN A 70 9.52 11.11 -1.79
CA GLN A 70 8.41 10.82 -2.71
C GLN A 70 8.40 9.34 -3.08
N LEU A 71 7.82 8.50 -2.21
CA LEU A 71 7.71 7.06 -2.43
C LEU A 71 6.58 6.73 -3.44
N PRO A 72 6.83 5.85 -4.43
CA PRO A 72 5.91 5.59 -5.53
C PRO A 72 4.77 4.61 -5.17
N PHE A 73 4.22 4.66 -3.95
CA PHE A 73 3.18 3.71 -3.50
C PHE A 73 1.88 3.76 -4.31
N GLN A 74 1.59 4.89 -4.98
CA GLN A 74 0.46 4.97 -5.92
C GLN A 74 0.61 3.96 -7.08
N ALA A 75 1.83 3.58 -7.45
CA ALA A 75 2.07 2.60 -8.50
C ALA A 75 1.54 1.20 -8.15
N CYS A 76 1.27 0.90 -6.87
CA CYS A 76 0.57 -0.32 -6.49
C CYS A 76 -0.79 -0.45 -7.20
N LEU A 77 -1.48 0.65 -7.49
CA LEU A 77 -2.76 0.63 -8.20
C LEU A 77 -2.64 0.19 -9.67
N LYS A 78 -1.42 0.16 -10.24
CA LYS A 78 -1.17 -0.36 -11.60
C LYS A 78 -1.03 -1.89 -11.64
N ILE A 79 -0.98 -2.54 -10.48
CA ILE A 79 -0.95 -4.00 -10.35
C ILE A 79 -2.38 -4.51 -10.54
N GLU A 80 -2.59 -5.37 -11.54
CA GLU A 80 -3.91 -5.87 -11.94
C GLU A 80 -4.70 -6.47 -10.78
N LYS A 81 -4.04 -7.25 -9.91
CA LYS A 81 -4.67 -7.84 -8.73
C LYS A 81 -5.35 -6.79 -7.83
N PHE A 82 -4.70 -5.65 -7.61
CA PHE A 82 -5.25 -4.57 -6.80
C PHE A 82 -6.25 -3.72 -7.57
N GLY A 83 -5.95 -3.40 -8.84
CA GLY A 83 -6.85 -2.64 -9.71
C GLY A 83 -8.20 -3.32 -9.88
N ASP A 84 -8.21 -4.61 -10.23
CA ASP A 84 -9.42 -5.40 -10.41
C ASP A 84 -10.23 -5.51 -9.11
N LEU A 85 -9.54 -5.74 -7.98
CA LEU A 85 -10.19 -5.83 -6.68
C LEU A 85 -10.90 -4.52 -6.32
N ILE A 86 -10.25 -3.38 -6.57
CA ILE A 86 -10.82 -2.06 -6.29
C ILE A 86 -11.99 -1.75 -7.23
N LEU A 87 -11.87 -2.06 -8.51
CA LEU A 87 -12.90 -1.79 -9.52
C LEU A 87 -14.15 -2.66 -9.35
N LYS A 88 -14.00 -3.90 -8.87
CA LYS A 88 -15.10 -4.85 -8.66
C LYS A 88 -15.76 -4.71 -7.29
N ALA A 89 -15.23 -3.90 -6.39
CA ALA A 89 -15.79 -3.73 -5.06
C ALA A 89 -17.17 -3.03 -5.10
N THR A 90 -18.17 -3.67 -4.51
CA THR A 90 -19.54 -3.13 -4.38
C THR A 90 -19.80 -2.41 -3.07
N GLU A 91 -18.88 -2.55 -2.11
CA GLU A 91 -18.96 -1.96 -0.78
C GLU A 91 -17.56 -1.65 -0.21
N PRO A 92 -17.45 -0.78 0.81
CA PRO A 92 -16.20 -0.59 1.54
C PRO A 92 -15.73 -1.90 2.18
N GLN A 93 -14.46 -2.24 2.03
CA GLN A 93 -13.92 -3.48 2.55
C GLN A 93 -12.44 -3.34 2.93
N MET A 94 -12.03 -4.04 4.00
CA MET A 94 -10.63 -4.21 4.38
C MET A 94 -10.10 -5.52 3.77
N VAL A 95 -8.94 -5.46 3.12
CA VAL A 95 -8.33 -6.63 2.49
C VAL A 95 -6.88 -6.73 2.94
N LEU A 96 -6.49 -7.92 3.39
CA LEU A 96 -5.14 -8.20 3.88
C LEU A 96 -4.25 -8.73 2.76
N PHE A 97 -3.08 -8.13 2.59
CA PHE A 97 -2.04 -8.58 1.67
C PHE A 97 -0.67 -8.50 2.31
N ASN A 98 0.19 -9.45 1.99
CA ASN A 98 1.62 -9.34 2.25
C ASN A 98 2.32 -8.85 0.98
N ILE A 99 2.75 -7.58 0.95
CA ILE A 99 3.40 -6.97 -0.22
C ILE A 99 4.77 -7.59 -0.56
N TYR A 100 5.37 -8.36 0.35
CA TYR A 100 6.65 -9.03 0.11
C TYR A 100 6.50 -10.49 -0.33
N ASP A 101 5.27 -11.03 -0.37
CA ASP A 101 5.05 -12.46 -0.58
C ASP A 101 5.97 -13.32 0.32
N ASP A 102 6.84 -14.12 -0.29
CA ASP A 102 7.79 -15.02 0.37
C ASP A 102 9.21 -14.44 0.54
N TRP A 103 9.48 -13.18 0.13
CA TRP A 103 10.85 -12.65 0.06
C TRP A 103 11.61 -12.69 1.38
N LEU A 104 10.93 -12.53 2.51
CA LEU A 104 11.57 -12.53 3.83
C LEU A 104 12.17 -13.89 4.23
N LYS A 105 11.91 -14.96 3.46
CA LYS A 105 12.55 -16.28 3.67
C LYS A 105 14.01 -16.30 3.22
N THR A 106 14.39 -15.49 2.22
CA THR A 106 15.73 -15.51 1.62
C THR A 106 16.47 -14.19 1.75
N ILE A 107 15.76 -13.07 1.92
CA ILE A 107 16.36 -11.74 2.03
C ILE A 107 15.88 -10.94 3.25
N SER A 108 16.70 -9.98 3.69
CA SER A 108 16.34 -9.08 4.79
C SER A 108 15.16 -8.16 4.44
N SER A 109 14.49 -7.63 5.47
CA SER A 109 13.42 -6.64 5.31
C SER A 109 13.90 -5.36 4.61
N TYR A 110 15.14 -4.94 4.85
CA TYR A 110 15.76 -3.80 4.16
C TYR A 110 15.87 -4.06 2.65
N THR A 111 16.41 -5.22 2.28
CA THR A 111 16.55 -5.62 0.87
C THR A 111 15.18 -5.77 0.20
N ALA A 112 14.21 -6.38 0.89
CA ALA A 112 12.86 -6.56 0.39
C ALA A 112 12.14 -5.22 0.15
N PHE A 113 12.30 -4.26 1.08
CA PHE A 113 11.76 -2.91 0.91
C PHE A 113 12.43 -2.19 -0.26
N SER A 114 13.76 -2.27 -0.40
CA SER A 114 14.48 -1.68 -1.52
C SER A 114 14.02 -2.26 -2.87
N ARG A 115 13.87 -3.60 -2.95
CA ARG A 115 13.32 -4.30 -4.12
C ARG A 115 11.90 -3.80 -4.44
N LEU A 116 11.04 -3.67 -3.44
CA LEU A 116 9.68 -3.14 -3.62
C LEU A 116 9.71 -1.72 -4.20
N ILE A 117 10.51 -0.82 -3.63
CA ILE A 117 10.60 0.57 -4.10
C ILE A 117 11.13 0.64 -5.54
N LEU A 118 12.11 -0.19 -5.90
CA LEU A 118 12.62 -0.28 -7.26
C LEU A 118 11.52 -0.69 -8.24
N ILE A 119 10.77 -1.76 -7.93
CA ILE A 119 9.69 -2.26 -8.78
C ILE A 119 8.58 -1.20 -8.91
N LEU A 120 8.13 -0.61 -7.80
CA LEU A 120 7.09 0.41 -7.82
C LEU A 120 7.53 1.66 -8.59
N ARG A 121 8.80 2.06 -8.50
CA ARG A 121 9.35 3.16 -9.30
C ARG A 121 9.36 2.81 -10.79
N ALA A 122 9.77 1.59 -11.15
CA ALA A 122 9.75 1.14 -12.54
C ALA A 122 8.32 1.14 -13.11
N LEU A 123 7.35 0.60 -12.37
CA LEU A 123 5.92 0.63 -12.74
C LEU A 123 5.38 2.06 -12.84
N HIS A 124 5.87 2.99 -12.00
CA HIS A 124 5.50 4.39 -12.07
C HIS A 124 5.99 5.03 -13.38
N VAL A 125 7.27 4.84 -13.72
CA VAL A 125 7.94 5.48 -14.87
C VAL A 125 7.58 4.84 -16.21
N ASN A 126 7.66 3.51 -16.33
CA ASN A 126 7.32 2.78 -17.55
C ASN A 126 6.65 1.45 -17.20
N ASN A 127 5.32 1.49 -17.13
CA ASN A 127 4.50 0.36 -16.71
C ASN A 127 4.66 -0.85 -17.64
N GLU A 128 4.63 -0.64 -18.96
CA GLU A 128 4.72 -1.71 -19.94
C GLU A 128 6.07 -2.43 -19.86
N LYS A 129 7.18 -1.67 -19.87
CA LYS A 129 8.52 -2.23 -19.76
C LYS A 129 8.73 -2.94 -18.43
N ALA A 130 8.27 -2.36 -17.32
CA ALA A 130 8.35 -3.01 -16.02
C ALA A 130 7.56 -4.32 -15.97
N LYS A 131 6.34 -4.37 -16.54
CA LYS A 131 5.56 -5.62 -16.63
C LYS A 131 6.24 -6.67 -17.49
N MET A 132 6.83 -6.29 -18.63
CA MET A 132 7.60 -7.20 -19.48
C MET A 132 8.83 -7.76 -18.75
N LEU A 133 9.53 -6.95 -17.97
CA LEU A 133 10.69 -7.40 -17.18
C LEU A 133 10.31 -8.31 -16.02
N LEU A 134 9.19 -8.04 -15.35
CA LEU A 134 8.70 -8.88 -14.25
C LEU A 134 8.22 -10.26 -14.76
N LYS A 135 7.75 -10.35 -16.00
CA LYS A 135 7.27 -11.61 -16.61
C LYS A 135 7.95 -11.81 -17.96
N PRO A 136 9.25 -12.19 -17.98
CA PRO A 136 10.03 -12.27 -19.22
C PRO A 136 9.62 -13.46 -20.10
N ASP A 137 9.05 -14.50 -19.50
CA ASP A 137 8.58 -15.69 -20.21
C ASP A 137 7.25 -16.20 -19.63
N LYS A 138 6.59 -17.12 -20.36
CA LYS A 138 5.30 -17.70 -19.98
C LYS A 138 5.38 -18.76 -18.87
N THR A 139 6.57 -19.24 -18.55
CA THR A 139 6.79 -20.24 -17.50
C THR A 139 6.80 -19.60 -16.11
N ILE A 140 7.14 -18.31 -16.02
CA ILE A 140 7.07 -17.54 -14.79
C ILE A 140 5.61 -17.24 -14.43
N VAL A 141 5.13 -17.90 -13.38
CA VAL A 141 3.78 -17.73 -12.84
C VAL A 141 3.79 -16.99 -11.51
N THR A 142 2.73 -16.23 -11.26
CA THR A 142 2.42 -15.65 -9.95
C THR A 142 1.48 -16.61 -9.23
N LYS A 143 1.82 -17.01 -7.99
CA LYS A 143 0.93 -17.86 -7.20
C LYS A 143 -0.39 -17.10 -6.91
N PRO A 144 -1.55 -17.79 -6.77
CA PRO A 144 -2.83 -17.11 -6.55
C PRO A 144 -2.86 -16.16 -5.33
N HIS A 145 -2.18 -16.51 -4.24
CA HIS A 145 -2.08 -15.70 -3.03
C HIS A 145 -0.95 -14.65 -3.09
N HIS A 146 -0.06 -14.72 -4.08
CA HIS A 146 1.05 -13.78 -4.25
C HIS A 146 0.68 -12.58 -5.11
N ILE A 147 1.50 -11.54 -5.03
CA ILE A 147 1.42 -10.33 -5.85
C ILE A 147 2.46 -10.38 -6.97
N TRP A 148 3.66 -10.85 -6.65
CA TRP A 148 4.82 -10.85 -7.53
C TRP A 148 5.03 -12.21 -8.21
N PRO A 149 5.66 -12.23 -9.40
CA PRO A 149 6.07 -13.47 -10.06
C PRO A 149 6.99 -14.31 -9.16
N SER A 150 6.89 -15.63 -9.27
CA SER A 150 7.75 -16.56 -8.53
C SER A 150 9.10 -16.68 -9.25
N LEU A 151 10.05 -15.83 -8.85
CA LEU A 151 11.41 -15.80 -9.39
C LEU A 151 12.42 -16.33 -8.36
N THR A 152 13.50 -16.94 -8.84
CA THR A 152 14.66 -17.29 -8.00
C THR A 152 15.44 -16.03 -7.60
N ASP A 153 16.31 -16.13 -6.59
CA ASP A 153 17.12 -14.99 -6.16
C ASP A 153 18.03 -14.46 -7.28
N ASP A 154 18.60 -15.35 -8.11
CA ASP A 154 19.39 -14.98 -9.29
C ASP A 154 18.55 -14.25 -10.35
N GLN A 155 17.28 -14.63 -10.52
CA GLN A 155 16.37 -13.94 -11.42
C GLN A 155 15.95 -12.57 -10.88
N TRP A 156 15.79 -12.42 -9.56
CA TRP A 156 15.51 -11.13 -8.93
C TRP A 156 16.69 -10.16 -9.00
N MET A 157 17.92 -10.67 -9.07
CA MET A 157 19.14 -9.86 -9.20
C MET A 157 19.36 -9.33 -10.61
N LYS A 158 18.82 -10.00 -11.63
CA LYS A 158 18.91 -9.63 -13.05
C LYS A 158 17.86 -8.58 -13.42
#